data_AF-A0A6L8C5E4-F1
#
_entry.id   AF-A0A6L8C5E4-F1
#
_cell.length_a   1.000
_cell.length_b   1.000
_cell.length_c   1.000
_cell.angle_alpha   90.00
_cell.angle_beta   90.00
_cell.angle_gamma   90.00
#
_symmetry.space_group_name_H-M   'P 1'
#
loop_
_entity.id
_entity.type
_entity.pdbx_description
1 polymer ?
#
loop_
_entity_poly.entity_id
_entity_poly.type
_entity_poly.pdbx_seq_one_letter_code
_entity_poly.pdbx_strand_id
1 'polypeptide(L)'
;MFSEESGYLKPEVLLEFGGRNSIIPNEDRCITPDIAKEIPHLSFPKARVKVLSPSRTFWEKATLIHAECNRDRDITHINRLSRHWYDLVQFKTHDSGERALKNRELLKDVIKYKNVFFSAKYNHFDDCLNGNFKLVPNERLRKELEEDYRKMCEAGMILKSPIPDFDDLMGIIKLIEEEINSGS
;
A
#
# COMPACT_ATOMS: atom_id res chain seq x y z
N MET A 1 -14.71 -33.45 -2.68
CA MET A 1 -13.88 -32.94 -3.79
C MET A 1 -13.69 -31.45 -3.52
N PHE A 2 -12.56 -31.07 -2.92
CA PHE A 2 -12.24 -29.66 -2.72
C PHE A 2 -11.86 -29.12 -4.10
N SER A 3 -12.70 -28.30 -4.68
CA SER A 3 -12.41 -27.64 -5.97
C SER A 3 -11.18 -26.77 -5.80
N GLU A 4 -10.13 -27.03 -6.58
CA GLU A 4 -8.99 -26.15 -6.78
C GLU A 4 -9.42 -24.89 -7.54
N GLU A 5 -10.10 -23.97 -6.86
CA GLU A 5 -10.03 -22.55 -7.23
C GLU A 5 -9.13 -21.89 -6.18
N SER A 6 -7.86 -21.70 -6.51
CA SER A 6 -6.96 -20.83 -5.77
C SER A 6 -7.50 -19.40 -5.89
N GLY A 7 -8.51 -19.05 -5.08
CA GLY A 7 -9.07 -17.72 -5.00
C GLY A 7 -8.02 -16.67 -4.60
N TYR A 8 -8.34 -15.39 -4.82
CA TYR A 8 -7.51 -14.24 -4.44
C TYR A 8 -7.08 -14.27 -2.95
N LEU A 9 -7.92 -14.89 -2.10
CA LEU A 9 -7.65 -15.18 -0.70
C LEU A 9 -7.42 -16.68 -0.50
N LYS A 10 -6.28 -17.04 0.10
CA LYS A 10 -5.95 -18.42 0.46
C LYS A 10 -6.20 -18.67 1.94
N PRO A 11 -6.65 -19.88 2.35
CA PRO A 11 -6.86 -20.25 3.75
C PRO A 11 -5.54 -20.59 4.46
N GLU A 12 -4.47 -19.85 4.19
CA GLU A 12 -3.13 -20.06 4.75
C GLU A 12 -2.54 -18.74 5.26
N VAL A 13 -1.72 -18.82 6.30
CA VAL A 13 -0.97 -17.68 6.81
C VAL A 13 0.46 -17.79 6.32
N LEU A 14 0.85 -16.93 5.39
CA LEU A 14 2.24 -16.81 4.94
C LEU A 14 3.01 -15.90 5.89
N LEU A 15 4.10 -16.41 6.48
CA LEU A 15 5.03 -15.64 7.30
C LEU A 15 6.28 -15.30 6.48
N GLU A 16 6.49 -14.02 6.22
CA GLU A 16 7.65 -13.51 5.48
C GLU A 16 8.66 -12.87 6.43
N PHE A 17 9.91 -13.31 6.39
CA PHE A 17 11.00 -12.78 7.21
C PHE A 17 12.00 -12.04 6.32
N GLY A 18 11.97 -10.71 6.36
CA GLY A 18 12.86 -9.85 5.57
C GLY A 18 13.94 -9.20 6.42
N GLY A 19 15.22 -9.51 6.15
CA GLY A 19 16.37 -8.83 6.78
C GLY A 19 16.75 -7.50 6.12
N ARG A 20 16.10 -7.17 4.99
CA ARG A 20 16.39 -5.99 4.16
C ARG A 20 15.36 -4.89 4.28
N ASN A 21 14.50 -4.89 5.30
CA ASN A 21 13.56 -3.79 5.55
C ASN A 21 14.00 -2.97 6.77
N SER A 22 13.96 -1.64 6.66
CA SER A 22 14.15 -0.78 7.83
C SER A 22 13.00 -0.99 8.80
N ILE A 23 13.31 -1.19 10.07
CA ILE A 23 12.32 -1.27 11.15
C ILE A 23 12.10 0.07 11.85
N ILE A 24 12.64 1.16 11.30
CA ILE A 24 12.60 2.50 11.90
C ILE A 24 12.01 3.51 10.92
N PRO A 25 11.11 4.41 11.37
CA PRO A 25 10.53 4.46 12.72
C PRO A 25 9.52 3.34 12.99
N ASN A 26 9.44 2.87 14.25
CA ASN A 26 8.43 1.92 14.74
C ASN A 26 7.67 2.48 15.94
N GLU A 27 6.52 1.88 16.22
CA GLU A 27 5.66 2.19 17.36
C GLU A 27 5.07 0.91 17.95
N ASP A 28 4.79 0.93 19.26
CA ASP A 28 4.09 -0.18 19.91
C ASP A 28 2.58 -0.03 19.71
N ARG A 29 1.92 -1.11 19.28
CA ARG A 29 0.48 -1.17 19.07
C ARG A 29 -0.13 -2.36 19.81
N CYS A 30 -1.29 -2.13 20.39
CA CYS A 30 -2.12 -3.20 20.93
C CYS A 30 -3.09 -3.65 19.82
N ILE A 31 -3.03 -4.92 19.46
CA ILE A 31 -3.93 -5.53 18.46
C ILE A 31 -4.93 -6.46 19.16
N THR A 32 -6.12 -6.53 18.58
CA THR A 32 -7.23 -7.39 19.02
C THR A 32 -7.86 -8.00 17.77
N PRO A 33 -8.33 -9.27 17.82
CA PRO A 33 -9.02 -9.88 16.69
C PRO A 33 -10.22 -9.06 16.22
N ASP A 34 -10.43 -8.94 14.91
CA ASP A 34 -11.53 -8.14 14.36
C ASP A 34 -12.91 -8.66 14.80
N ILE A 35 -13.07 -9.98 14.88
CA ILE A 35 -14.30 -10.65 15.33
C ILE A 35 -14.67 -10.32 16.79
N ALA A 36 -13.74 -9.79 17.58
CA ALA A 36 -14.00 -9.46 18.99
C ALA A 36 -15.13 -8.42 19.15
N LYS A 37 -15.34 -7.57 18.15
CA LYS A 37 -16.42 -6.58 18.15
C LYS A 37 -17.79 -7.22 17.92
N GLU A 38 -17.84 -8.31 17.17
CA GLU A 38 -19.07 -9.02 16.81
C GLU A 38 -19.53 -9.99 17.91
N ILE A 39 -18.62 -10.42 18.79
CA ILE A 39 -18.89 -11.40 19.87
C ILE A 39 -18.49 -10.80 21.23
N PRO A 40 -19.26 -9.83 21.77
CA PRO A 40 -18.87 -9.06 22.95
C PRO A 40 -18.82 -9.87 24.26
N HIS A 41 -19.46 -11.04 24.29
CA HIS A 41 -19.52 -11.92 25.46
C HIS A 41 -18.34 -12.89 25.56
N LEU A 42 -17.49 -12.98 24.52
CA LEU A 42 -16.29 -13.80 24.52
C LEU A 42 -15.05 -12.94 24.75
N SER A 43 -14.17 -13.37 25.65
CA SER A 43 -12.89 -12.69 25.87
C SER A 43 -11.87 -13.15 24.83
N PHE A 44 -11.39 -12.21 24.01
CA PHE A 44 -10.36 -12.46 23.01
C PHE A 44 -8.97 -12.05 23.51
N PRO A 45 -7.90 -12.77 23.13
CA PRO A 45 -6.54 -12.38 23.46
C PRO A 45 -6.18 -11.05 22.80
N LYS A 46 -5.39 -10.25 23.51
CA LYS A 46 -4.78 -9.01 22.98
C LYS A 46 -3.28 -9.17 22.97
N ALA A 47 -2.63 -8.62 21.95
CA ALA A 47 -1.18 -8.65 21.83
C ALA A 47 -0.62 -7.23 21.73
N ARG A 48 0.50 -6.97 22.41
CA ARG A 48 1.29 -5.75 22.20
C ARG A 48 2.44 -6.08 21.27
N VAL A 49 2.47 -5.44 20.11
CA VAL A 49 3.43 -5.71 19.03
C VAL A 49 4.11 -4.42 18.60
N LYS A 50 5.37 -4.53 18.19
CA LYS A 50 6.12 -3.43 17.58
C LYS A 50 5.86 -3.45 16.09
N VAL A 51 5.30 -2.37 15.56
CA VAL A 51 4.96 -2.23 14.14
C VAL A 51 5.72 -1.08 13.51
N LEU A 52 5.94 -1.15 12.20
CA LEU A 52 6.48 -0.03 11.45
C LEU A 52 5.51 1.15 11.53
N SER A 53 6.05 2.37 11.66
CA SER A 53 5.26 3.58 11.71
C SER A 53 4.36 3.69 10.46
N PRO A 54 3.06 4.01 10.62
CA PRO A 54 2.15 4.27 9.53
C PRO A 54 2.70 5.26 8.49
N SER A 55 3.42 6.31 8.94
CA SER A 55 4.01 7.31 8.03
C SER A 55 5.17 6.75 7.21
N ARG A 56 5.94 5.80 7.76
CA ARG A 56 6.99 5.10 7.01
C ARG A 56 6.37 4.16 5.98
N THR A 57 5.36 3.40 6.38
CA THR A 57 4.60 2.50 5.50
C THR A 57 3.98 3.26 4.34
N PHE A 58 3.44 4.45 4.58
CA PHE A 58 2.93 5.34 3.52
C PHE A 58 4.00 5.61 2.44
N TRP A 59 5.18 6.09 2.84
CA TRP A 59 6.25 6.39 1.89
C TRP A 59 6.82 5.15 1.20
N GLU A 60 6.85 4.00 1.88
CA GLU A 60 7.26 2.74 1.25
C GLU A 60 6.28 2.28 0.17
N LYS A 61 4.98 2.48 0.39
CA LYS A 61 3.93 2.21 -0.61
C LYS A 61 3.98 3.21 -1.75
N ALA A 62 4.03 4.51 -1.46
CA ALA A 62 4.09 5.55 -2.48
C ALA A 62 5.29 5.33 -3.42
N THR A 63 6.47 5.09 -2.88
CA THR A 63 7.68 4.86 -3.70
C THR A 63 7.65 3.52 -4.45
N LEU A 64 6.95 2.51 -3.94
CA LEU A 64 6.72 1.25 -4.68
C LEU A 64 5.82 1.53 -5.88
N ILE A 65 4.71 2.21 -5.67
CA ILE A 65 3.77 2.61 -6.73
C ILE A 65 4.50 3.42 -7.80
N HIS A 66 5.34 4.38 -7.41
CA HIS A 66 6.16 5.17 -8.32
C HIS A 66 7.04 4.30 -9.22
N ALA A 67 7.72 3.31 -8.64
CA ALA A 67 8.56 2.40 -9.39
C ALA A 67 7.73 1.58 -10.40
N GLU A 68 6.55 1.10 -10.00
CA GLU A 68 5.65 0.36 -10.91
C GLU A 68 5.09 1.26 -12.03
N CYS A 69 4.75 2.52 -11.74
CA CYS A 69 4.31 3.47 -12.76
C CYS A 69 5.39 3.82 -13.79
N ASN A 70 6.68 3.72 -13.42
CA ASN A 70 7.81 3.93 -14.34
C ASN A 70 8.31 2.65 -15.00
N ARG A 71 7.74 1.48 -14.66
CA ARG A 71 8.18 0.20 -15.18
C ARG A 71 7.68 0.00 -16.62
N ASP A 72 8.60 0.10 -17.57
CA ASP A 72 8.30 -0.03 -19.01
C ASP A 72 8.45 -1.47 -19.54
N ARG A 73 7.74 -2.43 -18.92
CA ARG A 73 7.74 -3.83 -19.38
C ARG A 73 6.34 -4.43 -19.23
N ASP A 74 6.01 -5.42 -20.05
CA ASP A 74 4.80 -6.21 -19.85
C ASP A 74 4.84 -6.83 -18.46
N ILE A 75 3.89 -6.43 -17.63
CA ILE A 75 3.74 -6.99 -16.30
C ILE A 75 3.04 -8.32 -16.51
N THR A 76 3.84 -9.38 -16.65
CA THR A 76 3.34 -10.74 -16.70
C THR A 76 2.75 -11.07 -15.32
N HIS A 77 1.45 -10.80 -15.18
CA HIS A 77 0.60 -11.05 -14.02
C HIS A 77 0.70 -10.03 -12.88
N ILE A 78 -0.09 -8.95 -13.02
CA ILE A 78 -0.52 -8.14 -11.87
C ILE A 78 -1.45 -8.99 -11.01
N ASN A 79 -0.90 -9.57 -9.95
CA ASN A 79 -1.70 -10.23 -8.92
C ASN A 79 -1.48 -9.50 -7.59
N ARG A 80 -2.57 -9.02 -7.00
CA ARG A 80 -2.60 -8.33 -5.70
C ARG A 80 -1.81 -7.03 -5.67
N LEU A 81 -1.69 -6.34 -6.80
CA LEU A 81 -0.98 -5.07 -6.89
C LEU A 81 -1.89 -3.88 -6.56
N SER A 82 -3.18 -3.94 -6.95
CA SER A 82 -4.19 -2.91 -6.68
C SER A 82 -4.32 -2.58 -5.19
N ARG A 83 -4.05 -3.55 -4.31
CA ARG A 83 -4.01 -3.34 -2.85
C ARG A 83 -3.08 -2.21 -2.42
N HIS A 84 -1.98 -1.98 -3.15
CA HIS A 84 -1.03 -0.93 -2.81
C HIS A 84 -1.64 0.47 -3.02
N TRP A 85 -2.40 0.66 -4.10
CA TRP A 85 -3.15 1.89 -4.36
C TRP A 85 -4.28 2.04 -3.34
N TYR A 86 -5.04 0.97 -3.08
CA TYR A 86 -6.10 1.00 -2.07
C TYR A 86 -5.58 1.42 -0.69
N ASP A 87 -4.47 0.83 -0.24
CA ASP A 87 -3.85 1.17 1.04
C ASP A 87 -3.42 2.65 1.09
N LEU A 88 -2.90 3.20 -0.01
CA LEU A 88 -2.51 4.62 -0.08
C LEU A 88 -3.73 5.54 0.05
N VAL A 89 -4.87 5.17 -0.55
CA VAL A 89 -6.14 5.87 -0.36
C VAL A 89 -6.62 5.77 1.08
N GLN A 90 -6.50 4.62 1.74
CA GLN A 90 -6.83 4.51 3.17
C GLN A 90 -5.98 5.45 4.02
N PHE A 91 -4.68 5.58 3.71
CA PHE A 91 -3.81 6.54 4.38
C PHE A 91 -4.26 7.99 4.21
N LYS A 92 -4.76 8.39 3.03
CA LYS A 92 -5.27 9.76 2.82
C LYS A 92 -6.45 10.09 3.71
N THR A 93 -7.27 9.09 4.05
CA THR A 93 -8.42 9.26 4.97
C THR A 93 -8.07 9.16 6.46
N HIS A 94 -6.79 8.97 6.79
CA HIS A 94 -6.33 8.78 8.16
C HIS A 94 -5.20 9.76 8.51
N ASP A 95 -5.16 10.26 9.75
CA ASP A 95 -4.17 11.26 10.20
C ASP A 95 -2.71 10.87 9.97
N SER A 96 -2.41 9.57 9.85
CA SER A 96 -1.06 9.11 9.52
C SER A 96 -0.60 9.52 8.12
N GLY A 97 -1.51 9.63 7.15
CA GLY A 97 -1.19 10.11 5.80
C GLY A 97 -0.76 11.57 5.84
N GLU A 98 -1.53 12.43 6.51
CA GLU A 98 -1.15 13.84 6.71
C GLU A 98 0.19 13.99 7.43
N ARG A 99 0.41 13.21 8.50
CA ARG A 99 1.70 13.20 9.22
C ARG A 99 2.85 12.73 8.32
N ALA A 100 2.60 11.81 7.40
CA ALA A 100 3.60 11.35 6.45
C ALA A 100 3.98 12.45 5.46
N LEU A 101 2.98 13.10 4.87
CA LEU A 101 3.14 14.18 3.90
C LEU A 101 3.93 15.37 4.49
N LYS A 102 3.63 15.74 5.74
CA LYS A 102 4.36 16.79 6.50
C LYS A 102 5.80 16.40 6.83
N ASN A 103 6.18 15.12 6.74
CA ASN A 103 7.51 14.63 7.08
C ASN A 103 8.27 14.16 5.82
N ARG A 104 8.72 15.12 5.01
CA ARG A 104 9.50 14.85 3.80
C ARG A 104 10.91 14.32 4.06
N GLU A 105 11.46 14.53 5.25
CA GLU A 105 12.74 13.90 5.63
C GLU A 105 12.59 12.38 5.70
N LEU A 106 11.46 11.87 6.17
CA LEU A 106 11.17 10.44 6.16
C LEU A 106 11.10 9.86 4.74
N LEU A 107 10.60 10.62 3.76
CA LEU A 107 10.65 10.23 2.34
C LEU A 107 12.10 10.09 1.86
N LYS A 108 12.97 11.06 2.18
CA LYS A 108 14.40 11.00 1.82
C LYS A 108 15.07 9.77 2.41
N ASP A 109 14.77 9.46 3.67
CA ASP A 109 15.29 8.26 4.35
C ASP A 109 14.82 6.97 3.67
N VAL A 110 13.55 6.89 3.28
CA VAL A 110 12.99 5.75 2.54
C VAL A 110 13.70 5.58 1.19
N ILE A 111 13.86 6.66 0.44
CA ILE A 111 14.54 6.65 -0.87
C ILE A 111 15.99 6.23 -0.73
N LYS A 112 16.73 6.81 0.23
CA LYS A 112 18.12 6.43 0.52
C LYS A 112 18.23 4.93 0.79
N TYR A 113 17.32 4.39 1.59
CA TYR A 113 17.26 2.98 1.89
C TYR A 113 16.97 2.12 0.65
N LYS A 114 15.94 2.49 -0.14
CA LYS A 114 15.57 1.75 -1.35
C LYS A 114 16.64 1.80 -2.44
N ASN A 115 17.38 2.90 -2.56
CA ASN A 115 18.52 3.01 -3.48
C ASN A 115 19.64 2.02 -3.13
N VAL A 116 19.82 1.67 -1.85
CA VAL A 116 20.85 0.71 -1.43
C VAL A 116 20.40 -0.74 -1.68
N PHE A 117 19.15 -1.08 -1.37
CA PHE A 117 18.70 -2.48 -1.34
C PHE A 117 17.86 -2.93 -2.54
N PHE A 118 17.28 -1.99 -3.27
CA PHE A 118 16.29 -2.26 -4.32
C PHE A 118 16.54 -1.41 -5.58
N SER A 119 17.78 -0.98 -5.82
CA SER A 119 18.12 -0.17 -6.99
C SER A 119 17.75 -0.88 -8.29
N ALA A 120 16.86 -0.27 -9.07
CA ALA A 120 16.58 -0.66 -10.44
C ALA A 120 16.50 0.59 -11.31
N LYS A 121 16.92 0.47 -12.58
CA LYS A 121 16.99 1.62 -13.50
C LYS A 121 15.65 2.35 -13.67
N TYR A 122 14.53 1.65 -13.51
CA TYR A 122 13.19 2.20 -13.69
C TYR A 122 12.61 2.86 -12.42
N ASN A 123 13.28 2.79 -11.27
CA ASN A 123 12.71 3.30 -10.03
C ASN A 123 12.66 4.83 -9.97
N HIS A 124 13.56 5.51 -10.69
CA HIS A 124 13.68 6.97 -10.76
C HIS A 124 13.45 7.68 -9.42
N PHE A 125 13.99 7.18 -8.31
CA PHE A 125 13.65 7.72 -6.98
C PHE A 125 14.08 9.18 -6.78
N ASP A 126 15.00 9.71 -7.58
CA ASP A 126 15.34 11.13 -7.56
C ASP A 126 14.15 12.01 -8.04
N ASP A 127 13.28 11.49 -8.93
CA ASP A 127 12.06 12.17 -9.37
C ASP A 127 11.08 12.39 -8.21
N CYS A 128 11.05 11.44 -7.25
CA CYS A 128 10.22 11.53 -6.06
C CYS A 128 10.57 12.75 -5.17
N LEU A 129 11.80 13.26 -5.28
CA LEU A 129 12.28 14.41 -4.50
C LEU A 129 12.08 15.75 -5.22
N ASN A 130 11.88 15.74 -6.54
CA ASN A 130 11.89 16.92 -7.40
C ASN A 130 10.51 17.27 -7.98
N GLY A 131 9.43 16.78 -7.37
CA GLY A 131 8.05 17.08 -7.80
C GLY A 131 7.59 16.29 -9.03
N ASN A 132 8.30 15.21 -9.38
CA ASN A 132 7.95 14.31 -10.49
C ASN A 132 7.48 12.94 -9.97
N PHE A 133 6.89 12.91 -8.76
CA PHE A 133 6.35 11.69 -8.18
C PHE A 133 5.15 11.21 -9.01
N LYS A 134 5.23 10.00 -9.56
CA LYS A 134 4.13 9.33 -10.26
C LYS A 134 3.42 8.34 -9.35
N LEU A 135 2.11 8.47 -9.22
CA LEU A 135 1.19 7.53 -8.59
C LEU A 135 0.05 7.12 -9.52
N VAL A 136 -0.33 8.00 -10.45
CA VAL A 136 -1.34 7.70 -11.46
C VAL A 136 -0.72 6.77 -12.52
N PRO A 137 -1.27 5.57 -12.72
CA PRO A 137 -0.76 4.62 -13.70
C PRO A 137 -1.03 5.09 -15.14
N ASN A 138 -0.19 4.66 -16.09
CA ASN A 138 -0.52 4.79 -17.51
C ASN A 138 -1.73 3.92 -17.89
N GLU A 139 -2.30 4.13 -19.07
CA GLU A 139 -3.55 3.45 -19.48
C GLU A 139 -3.45 1.92 -19.44
N ARG A 140 -2.31 1.35 -19.83
CA ARG A 140 -2.08 -0.10 -19.78
C ARG A 140 -2.14 -0.61 -18.35
N LEU A 141 -1.32 -0.05 -17.46
CA LEU A 141 -1.28 -0.43 -16.05
C LEU A 141 -2.63 -0.17 -15.36
N ARG A 142 -3.33 0.91 -15.72
CA ARG A 142 -4.67 1.23 -15.19
C ARG A 142 -5.66 0.09 -15.46
N LYS A 143 -5.73 -0.44 -16.68
CA LYS A 143 -6.63 -1.54 -17.05
C LYS A 143 -6.35 -2.81 -16.25
N GLU A 144 -5.07 -3.16 -16.11
CA GLU A 144 -4.67 -4.34 -15.34
C GLU A 144 -4.96 -4.17 -13.84
N LEU A 145 -4.75 -2.96 -13.28
CA LEU A 145 -5.10 -2.64 -11.90
C LEU A 145 -6.61 -2.68 -11.64
N GLU A 146 -7.42 -2.24 -12.61
CA GLU A 146 -8.88 -2.27 -12.53
C GLU A 146 -9.40 -3.71 -12.45
N GLU A 147 -8.86 -4.61 -13.29
CA GLU A 147 -9.17 -6.03 -13.24
C GLU A 147 -8.73 -6.70 -11.93
N ASP A 148 -7.52 -6.38 -11.43
CA ASP A 148 -7.01 -6.89 -10.15
C ASP A 148 -7.83 -6.35 -8.97
N TYR A 149 -8.26 -5.09 -9.02
CA TYR A 149 -9.10 -4.48 -7.98
C TYR A 149 -10.47 -5.14 -7.93
N ARG A 150 -11.09 -5.42 -9.09
CA ARG A 150 -12.36 -6.16 -9.13
C ARG A 150 -12.23 -7.55 -8.47
N LYS A 151 -11.17 -8.29 -8.79
CA LYS A 151 -10.89 -9.60 -8.15
C LYS A 151 -10.69 -9.47 -6.63
N MET A 152 -10.03 -8.39 -6.18
CA MET A 152 -9.87 -8.08 -4.77
C MET A 152 -11.22 -7.84 -4.07
N CYS A 153 -12.13 -7.12 -4.71
CA CYS A 153 -13.48 -6.84 -4.22
C CYS A 153 -14.33 -8.11 -4.15
N GLU A 154 -14.35 -8.90 -5.24
CA GLU A 154 -15.09 -10.17 -5.33
C GLU A 154 -14.64 -11.18 -4.27
N ALA A 155 -13.36 -11.15 -3.89
CA ALA A 155 -12.80 -11.98 -2.83
C ALA A 155 -13.13 -11.50 -1.39
N GLY A 156 -13.89 -10.42 -1.23
CA GLY A 156 -14.32 -9.93 0.08
C GLY A 156 -13.19 -9.31 0.92
N MET A 157 -12.09 -8.86 0.30
CA MET A 157 -10.98 -8.24 1.04
C MET A 157 -11.26 -6.82 1.52
N ILE A 158 -12.24 -6.13 0.93
CA ILE A 158 -12.65 -4.79 1.34
C ILE A 158 -13.84 -4.92 2.29
N LEU A 159 -13.61 -4.60 3.57
CA LEU A 159 -14.63 -4.65 4.61
C LEU A 159 -15.50 -3.38 4.69
N LYS A 160 -15.22 -2.37 3.83
CA LYS A 160 -15.95 -1.09 3.78
C LYS A 160 -17.21 -1.23 2.93
N SER A 161 -18.30 -0.57 3.36
CA SER A 161 -19.54 -0.43 2.59
C SER A 161 -19.99 1.04 2.51
N PRO A 162 -20.29 1.58 1.31
CA PRO A 162 -20.10 0.94 0.02
C PRO A 162 -18.61 0.75 -0.32
N ILE A 163 -18.31 -0.26 -1.15
CA ILE A 163 -16.98 -0.45 -1.72
C ILE A 163 -16.72 0.72 -2.68
N PRO A 164 -15.58 1.44 -2.56
CA PRO A 164 -15.25 2.53 -3.46
C PRO A 164 -15.14 2.07 -4.92
N ASP A 165 -15.62 2.89 -5.85
CA ASP A 165 -15.36 2.66 -7.27
C ASP A 165 -13.86 2.80 -7.57
N PHE A 166 -13.39 2.09 -8.59
CA PHE A 166 -12.00 2.18 -9.02
C PHE A 166 -11.65 3.59 -9.53
N ASP A 167 -12.57 4.27 -10.22
CA ASP A 167 -12.35 5.63 -10.71
C ASP A 167 -12.27 6.65 -9.56
N ASP A 168 -13.09 6.47 -8.52
CA ASP A 168 -13.00 7.28 -7.30
C ASP A 168 -11.64 7.08 -6.60
N LEU A 169 -11.16 5.82 -6.55
CA LEU A 169 -9.85 5.47 -6.01
C LEU A 169 -8.74 6.19 -6.80
N MET A 170 -8.79 6.15 -8.14
CA MET A 170 -7.83 6.84 -9.00
C MET A 170 -7.91 8.37 -8.85
N GLY A 171 -9.10 8.92 -8.64
CA GLY A 171 -9.30 10.34 -8.33
C GLY A 171 -8.56 10.76 -7.06
N ILE A 172 -8.68 9.98 -5.98
CA ILE A 172 -7.95 10.25 -4.73
C ILE A 172 -6.45 10.09 -4.91
N ILE A 173 -6.01 9.08 -5.66
CA ILE A 173 -4.58 8.87 -5.96
C ILE A 173 -3.97 10.07 -6.67
N LYS A 174 -4.70 10.65 -7.63
CA LYS A 174 -4.29 11.87 -8.30
C LYS A 174 -4.12 13.04 -7.33
N LEU A 175 -5.04 13.23 -6.39
CA LEU A 175 -4.93 14.26 -5.36
C LEU A 175 -3.70 14.05 -4.46
N ILE A 176 -3.41 12.79 -4.08
CA ILE A 176 -2.21 12.46 -3.30
C ILE A 176 -0.94 12.79 -4.11
N GLU A 177 -0.93 12.47 -5.42
CA GLU A 177 0.19 12.79 -6.31
C GLU A 177 0.45 14.29 -6.38
N GLU A 178 -0.61 15.08 -6.61
CA GLU A 178 -0.55 16.55 -6.68
C GLU A 178 -0.03 17.15 -5.37
N GLU A 179 -0.52 16.67 -4.23
CA GLU A 179 -0.08 17.14 -2.92
C GLU A 179 1.41 16.84 -2.68
N ILE A 180 1.85 15.60 -2.94
CA ILE A 180 3.27 15.20 -2.82
C ILE A 180 4.17 16.07 -3.70
N ASN A 181 3.73 16.35 -4.94
CA ASN A 181 4.51 17.10 -5.91
C ASN A 181 4.50 18.62 -5.65
N SER A 182 3.43 19.15 -5.06
CA SER A 182 3.33 20.57 -4.70
C SER A 182 4.25 20.97 -3.53
N GLY A 183 4.76 19.99 -2.76
CA GLY A 183 5.63 20.22 -1.62
C GLY A 183 4.97 20.98 -0.45
N SER A 184 3.64 21.06 -0.44
CA SER A 184 2.82 21.75 0.57
C SER A 184 2.45 20.84 1.74
#